data_AF-A0A346PRE8-F1
#
_entry.id   AF-A0A346PRE8-F1
#
_cell.length_a   1.000
_cell.length_b   1.000
_cell.length_c   1.000
_cell.angle_alpha   90.00
_cell.angle_beta   90.00
_cell.angle_gamma   90.00
#
_symmetry.space_group_name_H-M   'P 1'
#
loop_
_entity.id
_entity.type
_entity.pdbx_description
1 polymer ?
#
loop_
_entity_poly.entity_id
_entity_poly.type
_entity_poly.pdbx_seq_one_letter_code
_entity_poly.pdbx_strand_id
1 'polypeptide(L)'
;MSDQMDDADPTDGGSDADGSHDELPAEVIEEAERLTRLARSVPEDAEAEAHAERRATLLDEHHFTARIRDEDGDAVLVLHPAEWHDDGVIRTDRIEDLSRAIERPLEGTGDPDDWSDVDAQNRELASAVRAAHGDVHGDNADALADFGSNHYAKPIESLTGPELTEFRLEYFVRNAWPSAAQRAVIDDSITLVYETAGETVPEYRFQ
;
A
#
# COMPACT_ATOMS: atom_id res chain seq x y z
N MET A 1 -0.48 63.61 -35.50
CA MET A 1 0.90 63.24 -35.16
C MET A 1 0.83 62.56 -33.80
N SER A 2 1.04 61.27 -33.64
CA SER A 2 1.33 60.18 -34.58
C SER A 2 0.82 58.91 -33.89
N ASP A 3 0.06 58.13 -34.63
CA ASP A 3 -0.51 56.84 -34.23
C ASP A 3 0.10 55.85 -35.22
N GLN A 4 0.92 54.91 -34.74
CA GLN A 4 1.32 53.77 -35.55
C GLN A 4 1.69 52.60 -34.64
N MET A 5 0.87 51.56 -34.80
CA MET A 5 1.04 50.16 -34.41
C MET A 5 2.48 49.65 -34.59
N ASP A 6 2.93 48.83 -33.66
CA ASP A 6 3.59 47.57 -34.01
C ASP A 6 3.15 46.49 -33.02
N ASP A 7 2.54 45.46 -33.58
CA ASP A 7 1.92 44.31 -32.95
C ASP A 7 2.78 43.11 -33.35
N ALA A 8 3.52 42.55 -32.38
CA ALA A 8 4.25 41.29 -32.56
C ALA A 8 4.45 40.64 -31.19
N ASP A 9 3.60 39.67 -30.89
CA ASP A 9 3.83 38.62 -29.91
C ASP A 9 5.11 37.83 -30.28
N PRO A 10 5.91 37.46 -29.27
CA PRO A 10 6.21 36.05 -29.15
C PRO A 10 5.95 35.57 -27.73
N THR A 11 4.96 34.69 -27.64
CA THR A 11 4.90 33.57 -26.71
C THR A 11 6.24 32.82 -26.68
N ASP A 12 7.10 33.18 -25.73
CA ASP A 12 8.29 32.38 -25.39
C ASP A 12 7.96 31.51 -24.18
N GLY A 13 7.77 30.22 -24.47
CA GLY A 13 7.66 29.16 -23.50
C GLY A 13 8.99 29.00 -22.77
N GLY A 14 9.12 29.69 -21.65
CA GLY A 14 10.10 29.39 -20.62
C GLY A 14 9.66 28.15 -19.87
N SER A 15 10.11 26.99 -20.35
CA SER A 15 10.26 25.78 -19.56
C SER A 15 11.06 26.12 -18.29
N ASP A 16 10.37 26.28 -17.15
CA ASP A 16 10.99 26.24 -15.83
C ASP A 16 11.43 24.79 -15.53
N ALA A 17 12.42 24.35 -16.29
CA ALA A 17 13.31 23.27 -15.90
C ALA A 17 14.44 23.91 -15.07
N ASP A 18 14.08 24.50 -13.93
CA ASP A 18 15.04 24.79 -12.86
C ASP A 18 15.06 23.54 -11.97
N GLY A 19 15.88 22.57 -12.39
CA GLY A 19 16.11 21.35 -11.64
C GLY A 19 16.78 21.69 -10.32
N SER A 20 15.98 21.78 -9.25
CA SER A 20 16.49 21.52 -7.92
C SER A 20 16.98 20.07 -7.95
N HIS A 21 18.29 19.89 -7.91
CA HIS A 21 18.97 18.60 -8.01
C HIS A 21 18.75 17.71 -6.75
N ASP A 22 17.81 18.09 -5.89
CA ASP A 22 17.60 17.58 -4.55
C ASP A 22 16.26 16.87 -4.33
N GLU A 23 15.31 17.00 -5.25
CA GLU A 23 13.96 16.42 -5.10
C GLU A 23 13.67 15.38 -6.18
N LEU A 24 13.22 14.20 -5.74
CA LEU A 24 12.91 13.07 -6.61
C LEU A 24 11.60 13.35 -7.38
N PRO A 25 11.54 13.15 -8.72
CA PRO A 25 10.31 13.40 -9.47
C PRO A 25 9.14 12.55 -8.95
N ALA A 26 7.93 13.12 -8.93
CA ALA A 26 6.73 12.42 -8.43
C ALA A 26 6.48 11.08 -9.13
N GLU A 27 6.67 11.04 -10.46
CA GLU A 27 6.54 9.82 -11.26
C GLU A 27 7.54 8.72 -10.85
N VAL A 28 8.73 9.10 -10.39
CA VAL A 28 9.76 8.18 -9.92
C VAL A 28 9.40 7.64 -8.53
N ILE A 29 8.85 8.49 -7.66
CA ILE A 29 8.33 8.08 -6.35
C ILE A 29 7.20 7.05 -6.52
N GLU A 30 6.22 7.37 -7.36
CA GLU A 30 5.06 6.50 -7.64
C GLU A 30 5.50 5.15 -8.23
N GLU A 31 6.41 5.15 -9.20
CA GLU A 31 6.91 3.92 -9.80
C GLU A 31 7.74 3.09 -8.81
N ALA A 32 8.56 3.73 -7.96
CA ALA A 32 9.33 3.05 -6.92
C ALA A 32 8.41 2.39 -5.88
N GLU A 33 7.30 3.04 -5.50
CA GLU A 33 6.26 2.48 -4.64
C GLU A 33 5.58 1.29 -5.32
N ARG A 34 5.13 1.45 -6.57
CA ARG A 34 4.46 0.39 -7.33
C ARG A 34 5.33 -0.86 -7.46
N LEU A 35 6.60 -0.71 -7.82
CA LEU A 35 7.55 -1.82 -7.91
C LEU A 35 7.77 -2.48 -6.54
N THR A 36 7.77 -1.70 -5.46
CA THR A 36 7.89 -2.24 -4.10
C THR A 36 6.67 -3.06 -3.71
N ARG A 37 5.45 -2.59 -4.03
CA ARG A 37 4.22 -3.36 -3.78
C ARG A 37 4.21 -4.67 -4.57
N LEU A 38 4.59 -4.63 -5.85
CA LEU A 38 4.70 -5.84 -6.68
C LEU A 38 5.70 -6.85 -6.11
N ALA A 39 6.87 -6.39 -5.68
CA ALA A 39 7.88 -7.26 -5.09
C ALA A 39 7.38 -7.96 -3.81
N ARG A 40 6.44 -7.35 -3.07
CA ARG A 40 5.84 -7.93 -1.86
C ARG A 40 4.64 -8.85 -2.15
N SER A 41 3.95 -8.64 -3.27
CA SER A 41 2.72 -9.37 -3.59
C SER A 41 2.94 -10.66 -4.37
N VAL A 42 4.04 -10.78 -5.11
CA VAL A 42 4.32 -11.96 -5.95
C VAL A 42 4.83 -13.13 -5.09
N PRO A 43 4.37 -14.38 -5.34
CA PRO A 43 4.85 -15.55 -4.60
C PRO A 43 6.26 -15.99 -5.01
N GLU A 44 6.68 -15.71 -6.25
CA GLU A 44 7.95 -16.13 -6.79
C GLU A 44 9.11 -15.17 -6.42
N ASP A 45 10.07 -15.68 -5.62
CA ASP A 45 11.27 -14.93 -5.20
C ASP A 45 12.03 -14.26 -6.36
N ALA A 46 12.10 -14.93 -7.53
CA ALA A 46 12.80 -14.40 -8.69
C ALA A 46 12.07 -13.20 -9.33
N GLU A 47 10.73 -13.20 -9.30
CA GLU A 47 9.93 -12.07 -9.78
C GLU A 47 9.99 -10.91 -8.79
N ALA A 48 9.95 -11.21 -7.49
CA ALA A 48 10.13 -10.23 -6.43
C ALA A 48 11.48 -9.50 -6.56
N GLU A 49 12.57 -10.24 -6.76
CA GLU A 49 13.91 -9.67 -6.96
C GLU A 49 13.97 -8.80 -8.22
N ALA A 50 13.38 -9.24 -9.33
CA ALA A 50 13.36 -8.47 -10.58
C ALA A 50 12.65 -7.10 -10.41
N HIS A 51 11.57 -7.05 -9.63
CA HIS A 51 10.91 -5.80 -9.27
C HIS A 51 11.80 -4.91 -8.38
N ALA A 52 12.49 -5.49 -7.40
CA ALA A 52 13.42 -4.77 -6.52
C ALA A 52 14.64 -4.20 -7.28
N GLU A 53 15.23 -4.96 -8.21
CA GLU A 53 16.34 -4.52 -9.07
C GLU A 53 15.93 -3.38 -10.00
N ARG A 54 14.72 -3.46 -10.58
CA ARG A 54 14.18 -2.38 -11.42
C ARG A 54 14.01 -1.08 -10.61
N ARG A 55 13.50 -1.18 -9.38
CA ARG A 55 13.39 -0.02 -8.48
C ARG A 55 14.77 0.54 -8.15
N ALA A 56 15.75 -0.31 -7.84
CA ALA A 56 17.11 0.14 -7.54
C ALA A 56 17.74 0.88 -8.73
N THR A 57 17.58 0.35 -9.94
CA THR A 57 18.07 0.99 -11.18
C THR A 57 17.41 2.37 -11.38
N LEU A 58 16.09 2.44 -11.23
CA LEU A 58 15.33 3.69 -11.36
C LEU A 58 15.83 4.76 -10.37
N LEU A 59 16.05 4.40 -9.11
CA LEU A 59 16.48 5.35 -8.08
C LEU A 59 17.95 5.79 -8.23
N ASP A 60 18.81 4.92 -8.72
CA ASP A 60 20.24 5.21 -8.94
C ASP A 60 20.44 6.34 -9.97
N GLU A 61 19.59 6.40 -11.00
CA GLU A 61 19.58 7.49 -12.00
C GLU A 61 19.38 8.87 -11.37
N HIS A 62 18.77 8.92 -10.18
CA HIS A 62 18.51 10.14 -9.42
C HIS A 62 19.39 10.28 -8.17
N HIS A 63 20.36 9.38 -7.95
CA HIS A 63 21.18 9.33 -6.73
C HIS A 63 20.39 9.07 -5.44
N PHE A 64 19.28 8.34 -5.53
CA PHE A 64 18.49 7.87 -4.40
C PHE A 64 18.66 6.37 -4.19
N THR A 65 18.29 5.90 -3.00
CA THR A 65 18.14 4.48 -2.70
C THR A 65 16.93 4.27 -1.80
N ALA A 66 16.55 3.01 -1.61
CA ALA A 66 15.35 2.61 -0.89
C ALA A 66 15.67 1.72 0.30
N ARG A 67 14.93 1.90 1.38
CA ARG A 67 14.84 0.98 2.51
C ARG A 67 13.38 0.72 2.85
N ILE A 68 13.06 -0.50 3.24
CA ILE A 68 11.74 -0.83 3.81
C ILE A 68 11.87 -0.87 5.33
N ARG A 69 11.03 -0.11 6.02
CA ARG A 69 10.81 -0.24 7.48
C ARG A 69 9.51 -1.01 7.63
N ASP A 70 9.59 -2.22 8.17
CA ASP A 70 8.42 -3.09 8.39
C ASP A 70 8.30 -3.31 9.90
N GLU A 71 7.41 -2.55 10.53
CA GLU A 71 7.09 -2.62 11.97
C GLU A 71 5.62 -3.00 12.09
N ASP A 72 5.34 -4.16 12.68
CA ASP A 72 3.99 -4.64 13.03
C ASP A 72 2.93 -4.57 11.89
N GLY A 73 3.33 -4.79 10.63
CA GLY A 73 2.40 -4.81 9.48
C GLY A 73 2.14 -3.46 8.82
N ASP A 74 2.80 -2.38 9.28
CA ASP A 74 2.74 -1.04 8.69
C ASP A 74 4.02 -0.75 7.89
N ALA A 75 4.25 -1.53 6.83
CA ALA A 75 5.44 -1.37 6.01
C ALA A 75 5.51 0.01 5.33
N VAL A 76 6.63 0.70 5.49
CA VAL A 76 6.92 2.00 4.88
C VAL A 76 8.14 1.88 3.98
N LEU A 77 7.99 2.30 2.73
CA LEU A 77 9.09 2.55 1.80
C LEU A 77 9.70 3.91 2.12
N VAL A 78 10.99 3.91 2.45
CA VAL A 78 11.78 5.13 2.67
C VAL A 78 12.73 5.30 1.51
N LEU A 79 12.51 6.34 0.71
CA LEU A 79 13.43 6.78 -0.34
C LEU A 79 14.31 7.89 0.24
N HIS A 80 15.62 7.77 0.09
CA HIS A 80 16.53 8.79 0.59
C HIS A 80 17.79 8.90 -0.29
N PRO A 81 18.50 10.04 -0.25
CA PRO A 81 19.75 10.20 -1.00
C PRO A 81 20.75 9.07 -0.71
N ALA A 82 21.41 8.58 -1.75
CA ALA A 82 22.41 7.53 -1.66
C ALA A 82 23.67 8.01 -0.92
N GLU A 83 23.97 9.32 -0.95
CA GLU A 83 25.11 9.94 -0.26
C GLU A 83 25.07 9.78 1.27
N TRP A 84 23.89 9.52 1.85
CA TRP A 84 23.74 9.24 3.28
C TRP A 84 24.39 7.91 3.68
N HIS A 85 24.66 7.03 2.71
CA HIS A 85 25.32 5.74 2.95
C HIS A 85 26.83 5.82 2.78
N ASP A 86 27.52 5.01 3.58
CA ASP A 86 28.95 4.69 3.47
C ASP A 86 29.07 3.18 3.68
N ASP A 87 29.57 2.45 2.69
CA ASP A 87 29.65 0.98 2.71
C ASP A 87 28.31 0.29 3.11
N GLY A 88 27.19 0.80 2.59
CA GLY A 88 25.84 0.24 2.85
C GLY A 88 25.27 0.56 4.23
N VAL A 89 25.90 1.46 4.99
CA VAL A 89 25.45 1.89 6.31
C VAL A 89 25.10 3.39 6.28
N ILE A 90 23.93 3.75 6.81
CA ILE A 90 23.54 5.15 6.98
C ILE A 90 24.49 5.86 7.96
N ARG A 91 25.08 6.95 7.51
CA ARG A 91 25.94 7.85 8.28
C ARG A 91 25.14 9.08 8.66
N THR A 92 24.66 9.13 9.89
CA THR A 92 23.86 10.26 10.39
C THR A 92 24.61 11.59 10.31
N ASP A 93 25.95 11.58 10.33
CA ASP A 93 26.79 12.76 10.14
C ASP A 93 26.79 13.32 8.70
N ARG A 94 26.30 12.55 7.72
CA ARG A 94 26.11 12.98 6.32
C ARG A 94 24.69 13.48 6.03
N ILE A 95 23.79 13.43 7.02
CA ILE A 95 22.41 13.88 6.86
C ILE A 95 22.33 15.34 7.28
N GLU A 96 22.45 16.24 6.31
CA GLU A 96 22.30 17.68 6.53
C GLU A 96 20.83 18.10 6.56
N ASP A 97 19.97 17.39 5.84
CA ASP A 97 18.54 17.68 5.72
C ASP A 97 17.70 16.38 5.65
N LEU A 98 16.99 16.08 6.74
CA LEU A 98 16.10 14.93 6.83
C LEU A 98 14.84 15.07 5.94
N SER A 99 14.47 16.29 5.54
CA SER A 99 13.28 16.51 4.71
C SER A 99 13.42 15.97 3.29
N ARG A 100 14.66 15.64 2.86
CA ARG A 100 14.94 14.95 1.60
C ARG A 100 14.55 13.47 1.60
N ALA A 101 14.22 12.89 2.76
CA ALA A 101 13.67 11.54 2.81
C ALA A 101 12.16 11.56 2.51
N ILE A 102 11.73 10.62 1.69
CA ILE A 102 10.34 10.45 1.29
C ILE A 102 9.85 9.12 1.86
N GLU A 103 8.82 9.19 2.71
CA GLU A 103 8.17 8.00 3.28
C GLU A 103 6.85 7.73 2.53
N ARG A 104 6.68 6.50 2.02
CA ARG A 104 5.47 6.03 1.35
C ARG A 104 4.95 4.79 2.09
N PRO A 105 3.76 4.85 2.72
CA PRO A 105 3.09 3.67 3.25
C PRO A 105 2.85 2.65 2.14
N LEU A 106 3.27 1.41 2.36
CA LEU A 106 3.03 0.30 1.43
C LEU A 106 1.71 -0.42 1.73
N GLU A 107 1.23 -0.25 2.96
CA GLU A 107 -0.01 -0.75 3.51
C GLU A 107 -0.92 0.47 3.79
N GLY A 108 -2.24 0.29 3.86
CA GLY A 108 -3.15 1.43 3.96
C GLY A 108 -3.52 2.07 2.62
N THR A 109 -4.52 2.93 2.64
CA THR A 109 -4.93 3.74 1.48
C THR A 109 -4.10 5.01 1.31
N GLY A 110 -3.28 5.39 2.29
CA GLY A 110 -2.51 6.64 2.26
C GLY A 110 -3.35 7.92 2.44
N ASP A 111 -4.59 7.97 1.95
CA ASP A 111 -5.55 9.06 2.12
C ASP A 111 -6.67 8.68 3.13
N PRO A 112 -6.94 9.49 4.18
CA PRO A 112 -8.04 9.28 5.13
C PRO A 112 -9.44 9.13 4.51
N ASP A 113 -9.72 9.82 3.41
CA ASP A 113 -11.03 9.75 2.76
C ASP A 113 -11.23 8.37 2.11
N ASP A 114 -10.16 7.75 1.61
CA ASP A 114 -10.19 6.39 1.08
C ASP A 114 -10.49 5.35 2.18
N TRP A 115 -10.21 5.63 3.47
CA TRP A 115 -10.59 4.71 4.57
C TRP A 115 -12.09 4.60 4.73
N SER A 116 -12.82 5.70 4.55
CA SER A 116 -14.28 5.72 4.69
C SER A 116 -14.95 4.96 3.54
N ASP A 117 -14.41 5.11 2.34
CA ASP A 117 -14.89 4.40 1.15
C ASP A 117 -14.58 2.89 1.24
N VAL A 118 -13.38 2.53 1.68
CA VAL A 118 -13.01 1.13 1.95
C VAL A 118 -13.89 0.51 3.04
N ASP A 119 -14.13 1.21 4.16
CA ASP A 119 -15.01 0.68 5.20
C ASP A 119 -16.43 0.48 4.66
N ALA A 120 -16.99 1.45 3.95
CA ALA A 120 -18.32 1.32 3.37
C ALA A 120 -18.42 0.11 2.43
N GLN A 121 -17.44 -0.10 1.56
CA GLN A 121 -17.37 -1.27 0.68
C GLN A 121 -17.32 -2.58 1.47
N ASN A 122 -16.44 -2.66 2.46
CA ASN A 122 -16.29 -3.85 3.30
C ASN A 122 -17.57 -4.16 4.10
N ARG A 123 -18.28 -3.14 4.59
CA ARG A 123 -19.57 -3.31 5.29
C ARG A 123 -20.69 -3.77 4.36
N GLU A 124 -20.71 -3.29 3.14
CA GLU A 124 -21.68 -3.76 2.13
C GLU A 124 -21.46 -5.25 1.84
N LEU A 125 -20.21 -5.67 1.65
CA LEU A 125 -19.86 -7.07 1.44
C LEU A 125 -20.23 -7.94 2.64
N ALA A 126 -19.91 -7.53 3.86
CA ALA A 126 -20.29 -8.26 5.08
C ALA A 126 -21.82 -8.38 5.24
N SER A 127 -22.55 -7.30 4.91
CA SER A 127 -24.02 -7.30 4.90
C SER A 127 -24.60 -8.28 3.87
N ALA A 128 -24.00 -8.36 2.69
CA ALA A 128 -24.40 -9.32 1.65
C ALA A 128 -24.18 -10.77 2.12
N VAL A 129 -23.03 -11.06 2.75
CA VAL A 129 -22.72 -12.37 3.34
C VAL A 129 -23.73 -12.73 4.42
N ARG A 130 -24.05 -11.79 5.32
CA ARG A 130 -25.07 -11.99 6.36
C ARG A 130 -26.43 -12.33 5.76
N ALA A 131 -26.85 -11.59 4.74
CA ALA A 131 -28.14 -11.79 4.08
C ALA A 131 -28.24 -13.17 3.40
N ALA A 132 -27.14 -13.65 2.80
CA ALA A 132 -27.11 -14.92 2.09
C ALA A 132 -26.87 -16.14 2.98
N HIS A 133 -26.05 -16.00 4.03
CA HIS A 133 -25.50 -17.13 4.80
C HIS A 133 -25.84 -17.09 6.30
N GLY A 134 -26.48 -16.02 6.77
CA GLY A 134 -26.97 -15.89 8.14
C GLY A 134 -25.95 -15.30 9.12
N ASP A 135 -26.39 -15.12 10.36
CA ASP A 135 -25.70 -14.26 11.33
C ASP A 135 -24.29 -14.73 11.69
N VAL A 136 -24.04 -16.03 11.83
CA VAL A 136 -22.69 -16.52 12.21
C VAL A 136 -21.66 -16.15 11.14
N HIS A 137 -22.01 -16.31 9.86
CA HIS A 137 -21.12 -15.94 8.77
C HIS A 137 -21.05 -14.42 8.59
N GLY A 138 -22.17 -13.72 8.79
CA GLY A 138 -22.22 -12.25 8.81
C GLY A 138 -21.34 -11.63 9.89
N ASP A 139 -21.41 -12.13 11.12
CA ASP A 139 -20.59 -11.63 12.24
C ASP A 139 -19.09 -11.88 11.99
N ASN A 140 -18.75 -13.01 11.37
CA ASN A 140 -17.37 -13.28 10.95
C ASN A 140 -16.91 -12.35 9.82
N ALA A 141 -17.79 -12.07 8.85
CA ALA A 141 -17.51 -11.13 7.77
C ALA A 141 -17.37 -9.69 8.30
N ASP A 142 -18.16 -9.29 9.29
CA ASP A 142 -18.01 -8.00 9.97
C ASP A 142 -16.66 -7.88 10.68
N ALA A 143 -16.19 -8.95 11.32
CA ALA A 143 -14.87 -8.98 11.94
C ALA A 143 -13.73 -8.87 10.90
N LEU A 144 -13.89 -9.50 9.73
CA LEU A 144 -12.94 -9.39 8.63
C LEU A 144 -12.98 -7.98 8.00
N ALA A 145 -14.16 -7.37 7.89
CA ALA A 145 -14.31 -5.98 7.49
C ALA A 145 -13.62 -5.03 8.48
N ASP A 146 -13.82 -5.23 9.79
CA ASP A 146 -13.10 -4.45 10.82
C ASP A 146 -11.59 -4.56 10.66
N PHE A 147 -11.08 -5.75 10.36
CA PHE A 147 -9.66 -5.98 10.14
C PHE A 147 -9.17 -5.28 8.87
N GLY A 148 -9.79 -5.54 7.72
CA GLY A 148 -9.40 -4.95 6.44
C GLY A 148 -9.45 -3.43 6.47
N SER A 149 -10.53 -2.87 7.02
CA SER A 149 -10.72 -1.42 7.11
C SER A 149 -9.78 -0.76 8.12
N ASN A 150 -9.72 -1.26 9.37
CA ASN A 150 -9.01 -0.54 10.44
C ASN A 150 -7.52 -0.87 10.52
N HIS A 151 -7.12 -2.08 10.11
CA HIS A 151 -5.74 -2.52 10.25
C HIS A 151 -4.93 -2.25 8.98
N TYR A 152 -5.55 -2.41 7.81
CA TYR A 152 -4.85 -2.27 6.52
C TYR A 152 -5.44 -1.22 5.59
N ALA A 153 -6.60 -0.63 5.91
CA ALA A 153 -7.38 0.18 4.98
C ALA A 153 -7.44 -0.45 3.57
N LYS A 154 -7.73 -1.76 3.50
CA LYS A 154 -7.85 -2.49 2.23
C LYS A 154 -9.27 -2.99 2.05
N PRO A 155 -9.79 -2.99 0.81
CA PRO A 155 -10.90 -3.86 0.45
C PRO A 155 -10.56 -5.30 0.83
N ILE A 156 -11.53 -6.05 1.36
CA ILE A 156 -11.29 -7.43 1.81
C ILE A 156 -10.68 -8.29 0.70
N GLU A 157 -11.12 -8.12 -0.55
CA GLU A 157 -10.62 -8.85 -1.70
C GLU A 157 -9.13 -8.61 -2.00
N SER A 158 -8.56 -7.51 -1.51
CA SER A 158 -7.14 -7.16 -1.68
C SER A 158 -6.24 -7.66 -0.55
N LEU A 159 -6.81 -8.32 0.47
CA LEU A 159 -6.02 -8.90 1.55
C LEU A 159 -5.13 -10.04 1.05
N THR A 160 -3.90 -10.11 1.55
CA THR A 160 -2.96 -11.17 1.16
C THR A 160 -3.12 -12.43 2.02
N GLY A 161 -2.58 -13.56 1.57
CA GLY A 161 -2.60 -14.82 2.34
C GLY A 161 -1.97 -14.71 3.74
N PRO A 162 -0.81 -14.03 3.91
CA PRO A 162 -0.26 -13.71 5.23
C PRO A 162 -1.21 -12.87 6.10
N GLU A 163 -1.85 -11.84 5.55
CA GLU A 163 -2.80 -10.97 6.27
C GLU A 163 -4.04 -11.76 6.70
N LEU A 164 -4.57 -12.65 5.87
CA LEU A 164 -5.66 -13.56 6.24
C LEU A 164 -5.24 -14.55 7.34
N THR A 165 -3.98 -14.99 7.33
CA THR A 165 -3.43 -15.83 8.39
C THR A 165 -3.35 -15.07 9.71
N GLU A 166 -2.89 -13.82 9.68
CA GLU A 166 -2.87 -12.92 10.83
C GLU A 166 -4.28 -12.66 11.36
N PHE A 167 -5.22 -12.35 10.48
CA PHE A 167 -6.61 -12.17 10.84
C PHE A 167 -7.12 -13.36 11.66
N ARG A 168 -6.96 -14.57 11.13
CA ARG A 168 -7.47 -15.80 11.75
C ARG A 168 -6.79 -16.12 13.09
N LEU A 169 -5.47 -16.03 13.14
CA LEU A 169 -4.68 -16.53 14.28
C LEU A 169 -4.51 -15.48 15.39
N GLU A 170 -4.52 -14.20 15.05
CA GLU A 170 -4.22 -13.12 15.97
C GLU A 170 -5.42 -12.20 16.17
N TYR A 171 -5.84 -11.49 15.12
CA TYR A 171 -6.83 -10.43 15.24
C TYR A 171 -8.18 -10.97 15.70
N PHE A 172 -8.71 -12.00 15.04
CA PHE A 172 -10.02 -12.57 15.31
C PHE A 172 -10.12 -13.09 16.75
N VAL A 173 -9.06 -13.70 17.26
CA VAL A 173 -9.03 -14.23 18.63
C VAL A 173 -8.92 -13.12 19.67
N ARG A 174 -8.09 -12.10 19.41
CA ARG A 174 -7.79 -11.03 20.37
C ARG A 174 -8.83 -9.91 20.40
N ASN A 175 -9.44 -9.59 19.26
CA ASN A 175 -10.26 -8.39 19.09
C ASN A 175 -11.75 -8.70 18.87
N ALA A 176 -12.10 -9.75 18.13
CA ALA A 176 -13.49 -10.05 17.81
C ALA A 176 -14.23 -10.87 18.88
N TRP A 177 -13.49 -11.47 19.83
CA TRP A 177 -14.03 -12.29 20.92
C TRP A 177 -15.09 -13.32 20.46
N PRO A 178 -14.78 -14.17 19.45
CA PRO A 178 -15.78 -14.96 18.76
C PRO A 178 -16.44 -16.02 19.65
N SER A 179 -17.65 -16.40 19.30
CA SER A 179 -18.32 -17.58 19.84
C SER A 179 -17.66 -18.87 19.35
N ALA A 180 -18.02 -20.00 19.97
CA ALA A 180 -17.57 -21.31 19.50
C ALA A 180 -18.08 -21.63 18.07
N ALA A 181 -19.29 -21.20 17.73
CA ALA A 181 -19.86 -21.38 16.40
C ALA A 181 -19.08 -20.56 15.36
N GLN A 182 -18.82 -19.28 15.64
CA GLN A 182 -18.01 -18.40 14.79
C GLN A 182 -16.61 -18.96 14.53
N ARG A 183 -15.92 -19.44 15.58
CA ARG A 183 -14.61 -20.09 15.44
C ARG A 183 -14.65 -21.35 14.58
N ALA A 184 -15.69 -22.17 14.72
CA ALA A 184 -15.79 -23.44 14.03
C ALA A 184 -15.96 -23.28 12.51
N VAL A 185 -16.42 -22.12 12.04
CA VAL A 185 -16.74 -21.87 10.64
C VAL A 185 -15.95 -20.71 10.04
N ILE A 186 -14.89 -20.22 10.70
CA ILE A 186 -14.17 -19.02 10.24
C ILE A 186 -13.57 -19.19 8.84
N ASP A 187 -13.04 -20.37 8.55
CA ASP A 187 -12.45 -20.71 7.24
C ASP A 187 -13.51 -20.76 6.13
N ASP A 188 -14.67 -21.34 6.44
CA ASP A 188 -15.84 -21.34 5.56
C ASP A 188 -16.36 -19.91 5.35
N SER A 189 -16.41 -19.10 6.41
CA SER A 189 -16.81 -17.69 6.34
C SER A 189 -15.91 -16.88 5.43
N ILE A 190 -14.58 -17.02 5.53
CA ILE A 190 -13.64 -16.31 4.64
C ILE A 190 -13.91 -16.73 3.20
N THR A 191 -14.11 -18.02 2.94
CA THR A 191 -14.44 -18.53 1.60
C THR A 191 -15.72 -17.88 1.06
N LEU A 192 -16.78 -17.84 1.85
CA LEU A 192 -18.06 -17.24 1.46
C LEU A 192 -17.96 -15.72 1.19
N VAL A 193 -17.08 -15.01 1.90
CA VAL A 193 -16.83 -13.58 1.66
C VAL A 193 -16.24 -13.36 0.26
N TYR A 194 -15.18 -14.09 -0.09
CA TYR A 194 -14.56 -14.00 -1.42
C TYR A 194 -15.49 -14.51 -2.53
N GLU A 195 -16.24 -15.59 -2.29
CA GLU A 195 -17.28 -16.04 -3.23
C GLU A 195 -18.35 -14.98 -3.48
N THR A 196 -18.77 -14.25 -2.44
CA THR A 196 -19.74 -13.15 -2.56
C THR A 196 -19.15 -11.96 -3.32
N ALA A 197 -17.86 -11.69 -3.16
CA ALA A 197 -17.12 -10.68 -3.93
C ALA A 197 -16.85 -11.12 -5.38
N GLY A 198 -17.03 -12.39 -5.71
CA GLY A 198 -16.71 -12.95 -7.03
C GLY A 198 -15.22 -13.20 -7.25
N GLU A 199 -14.45 -13.29 -6.17
CA GLU A 199 -12.99 -13.41 -6.19
C GLU A 199 -12.52 -14.78 -5.67
N THR A 200 -11.28 -15.15 -6.02
CA THR A 200 -10.64 -16.34 -5.47
C THR A 200 -9.92 -16.01 -4.17
N VAL A 201 -10.12 -16.85 -3.16
CA VAL A 201 -9.42 -16.74 -1.89
C VAL A 201 -7.91 -16.94 -2.10
N PRO A 202 -7.05 -16.01 -1.65
CA PRO A 202 -5.59 -16.18 -1.66
C PRO A 202 -5.18 -17.46 -0.93
N GLU A 203 -4.06 -18.08 -1.30
CA GLU A 203 -3.55 -19.21 -0.52
C GLU A 203 -3.12 -18.74 0.87
N TYR A 204 -3.84 -19.17 1.91
CA TYR A 204 -3.46 -19.00 3.31
C TYR A 204 -3.59 -20.33 4.06
N ARG A 205 -2.78 -20.54 5.10
CA ARG A 205 -2.70 -21.86 5.74
C ARG A 205 -3.93 -22.15 6.59
N PHE A 206 -4.76 -23.08 6.11
CA PHE A 206 -5.70 -23.85 6.93
C PHE A 206 -4.90 -24.81 7.83
N GLN A 207 -4.73 -24.45 9.11
CA GLN A 207 -4.34 -25.42 10.15
C GLN A 207 -5.59 -25.95 10.84
#